data_AF-A0A6B3TQ54-F1
#
_entry.id   AF-A0A6B3TQ54-F1
#
_cell.length_a   1.000
_cell.length_b   1.000
_cell.length_c   1.000
_cell.angle_alpha   90.00
_cell.angle_beta   90.00
_cell.angle_gamma   90.00
#
_symmetry.space_group_name_H-M   'P 1'
#
loop_
_entity.id
_entity.type
_entity.pdbx_description
1 polymer ?
#
loop_
_entity_poly.entity_id
_entity_poly.type
_entity_poly.pdbx_seq_one_letter_code
_entity_poly.pdbx_strand_id
1 'polypeptide(L)'
;MINKEVIRQNIGLILSLGAIALIRPIMKITGIIHWFGSERFGSIFMTILISLIWLIIVVMKNCQHPVQILVFAGISYAVFATILSAILSPILHGQLQGPITNPLALISIIVTNSIWGLLIGVLAMPFIKKKTLTEM
;
A
#
# COMPACT_ATOMS: atom_id res chain seq x y z
N MET A 1 16.54 10.27 8.05
CA MET A 1 16.07 11.44 7.27
C MET A 1 15.27 10.96 6.06
N ILE A 2 14.11 11.55 5.80
CA ILE A 2 13.34 11.33 4.57
C ILE A 2 14.08 12.01 3.42
N ASN A 3 14.36 11.28 2.34
CA ASN A 3 14.97 11.86 1.14
C ASN A 3 13.87 12.28 0.16
N LYS A 4 13.69 13.58 -0.01
CA LYS A 4 12.65 14.14 -0.89
C LYS A 4 12.87 13.82 -2.37
N GLU A 5 14.13 13.70 -2.80
CA GLU A 5 14.48 13.37 -4.18
C GLU A 5 14.05 11.95 -4.54
N VAL A 6 14.22 11.01 -3.62
CA VAL A 6 13.76 9.62 -3.79
C VAL A 6 12.26 9.58 -4.04
N ILE A 7 11.48 10.32 -3.25
CA ILE A 7 10.02 10.37 -3.39
C ILE A 7 9.65 10.99 -4.73
N ARG A 8 10.26 12.14 -5.08
CA ARG A 8 9.96 12.85 -6.33
C ARG A 8 10.24 11.97 -7.56
N GLN A 9 11.39 11.31 -7.59
CA GLN A 9 11.78 10.43 -8.69
C GLN A 9 10.90 9.17 -8.80
N ASN A 10 10.39 8.68 -7.68
CA ASN A 10 9.62 7.44 -7.62
C ASN A 10 8.11 7.68 -7.40
N ILE A 11 7.62 8.91 -7.54
CA ILE A 11 6.23 9.25 -7.21
C ILE A 11 5.22 8.41 -8.02
N GLY A 12 5.49 8.21 -9.31
CA GLY A 12 4.66 7.35 -10.17
C GLY A 12 4.62 5.90 -9.67
N LEU A 13 5.75 5.36 -9.22
CA LEU A 13 5.84 4.01 -8.64
C LEU A 13 5.08 3.93 -7.31
N ILE A 14 5.29 4.90 -6.42
CA ILE A 14 4.62 4.98 -5.11
C ILE A 14 3.09 4.98 -5.29
N LEU A 15 2.57 5.84 -6.16
CA LEU A 15 1.14 5.94 -6.42
C LEU A 15 0.61 4.65 -7.08
N SER A 16 1.36 4.05 -8.01
CA SER A 16 0.95 2.79 -8.67
C SER A 16 0.88 1.63 -7.67
N LEU A 17 1.88 1.50 -6.79
CA LEU A 17 1.90 0.47 -5.74
C LEU A 17 0.74 0.68 -4.75
N GLY A 18 0.49 1.93 -4.34
CA GLY A 18 -0.67 2.27 -3.51
C GLY A 18 -2.00 1.94 -4.19
N ALA A 19 -2.12 2.18 -5.50
CA ALA A 19 -3.32 1.88 -6.27
C ALA A 19 -3.55 0.37 -6.41
N ILE A 20 -2.50 -0.44 -6.63
CA ILE A 20 -2.59 -1.91 -6.66
C ILE A 20 -3.20 -2.45 -5.36
N ALA A 21 -2.90 -1.83 -4.21
CA ALA A 21 -3.45 -2.27 -2.94
C ALA A 21 -4.97 -2.04 -2.81
N LEU A 22 -5.59 -1.19 -3.66
CA LEU A 22 -7.04 -1.00 -3.71
C LEU A 22 -7.80 -2.22 -4.22
N ILE A 23 -7.12 -3.19 -4.84
CA ILE A 23 -7.77 -4.43 -5.29
C ILE A 23 -8.48 -5.10 -4.10
N ARG A 24 -7.85 -5.10 -2.91
CA ARG A 24 -8.45 -5.69 -1.71
C ARG A 24 -9.78 -5.02 -1.29
N PRO A 25 -9.86 -3.70 -1.03
CA PRO A 25 -11.13 -3.06 -0.69
C PRO A 25 -12.15 -3.17 -1.83
N ILE A 26 -11.75 -3.11 -3.10
CA ILE A 26 -12.67 -3.30 -4.23
C ILE A 26 -13.29 -4.70 -4.18
N MET A 27 -12.48 -5.76 -4.01
CA MET A 27 -12.99 -7.13 -3.90
C MET A 27 -13.90 -7.34 -2.69
N LYS A 28 -13.65 -6.62 -1.59
CA LYS A 28 -14.52 -6.66 -0.42
C LYS A 28 -15.86 -5.99 -0.70
N ILE A 29 -15.86 -4.85 -1.39
CA ILE A 29 -17.06 -4.08 -1.71
C ILE A 29 -17.92 -4.81 -2.76
N THR A 30 -17.30 -5.43 -3.76
CA THR A 30 -18.02 -6.19 -4.81
C THR A 30 -18.47 -7.58 -4.36
N GLY A 31 -18.10 -8.03 -3.15
CA GLY A 31 -18.40 -9.36 -2.64
C GLY A 31 -17.55 -10.50 -3.24
N ILE A 32 -16.67 -10.21 -4.20
CA ILE A 32 -15.78 -11.22 -4.82
C ILE A 32 -14.88 -11.89 -3.77
N ILE A 33 -14.57 -11.19 -2.67
CA ILE A 33 -13.76 -11.75 -1.58
C ILE A 33 -14.40 -13.00 -0.94
N HIS A 34 -15.71 -13.22 -1.09
CA HIS A 34 -16.42 -14.40 -0.57
C HIS A 34 -16.12 -15.67 -1.38
N TRP A 35 -15.63 -15.54 -2.62
CA TRP A 35 -15.28 -16.69 -3.45
C TRP A 35 -14.10 -17.49 -2.89
N PHE A 36 -13.32 -16.89 -1.98
CA PHE A 36 -12.26 -17.56 -1.23
C PHE A 36 -12.79 -18.34 -0.01
N GLY A 37 -14.09 -18.62 0.07
CA GLY A 37 -14.75 -19.40 1.13
C GLY A 37 -15.01 -18.64 2.42
N SER A 38 -14.14 -17.68 2.80
CA SER A 38 -14.41 -16.77 3.91
C SER A 38 -13.76 -15.40 3.70
N GLU A 39 -14.43 -14.34 4.17
CA GLU A 39 -13.90 -12.97 4.10
C GLU A 39 -12.53 -12.82 4.79
N ARG A 40 -12.35 -13.52 5.91
CA ARG A 40 -11.11 -13.48 6.70
C ARG A 40 -9.96 -14.08 5.90
N PHE A 41 -10.17 -15.27 5.32
CA PHE A 41 -9.15 -15.93 4.51
C PHE A 41 -8.85 -15.10 3.26
N GLY A 42 -9.86 -14.65 2.52
CA GLY A 42 -9.68 -13.81 1.33
C GLY A 42 -8.92 -12.51 1.66
N SER A 43 -9.23 -11.86 2.79
CA SER A 43 -8.50 -10.67 3.23
C SER A 43 -7.02 -10.93 3.49
N ILE A 44 -6.69 -12.01 4.20
CA ILE A 44 -5.30 -12.38 4.52
C ILE A 44 -4.55 -12.74 3.24
N PHE A 45 -5.17 -13.56 2.38
CA PHE A 45 -4.61 -13.96 1.10
C PHE A 45 -4.28 -12.74 0.22
N MET A 46 -5.21 -11.80 0.08
CA MET A 46 -4.99 -10.57 -0.68
C MET A 46 -3.88 -9.70 -0.09
N THR A 47 -3.80 -9.58 1.24
CA THR A 47 -2.72 -8.85 1.89
C THR A 47 -1.36 -9.48 1.57
N ILE A 48 -1.23 -10.81 1.65
CA ILE A 48 0.00 -11.52 1.29
C ILE A 48 0.34 -11.30 -0.18
N LEU A 49 -0.64 -11.44 -1.08
CA LEU A 49 -0.45 -11.25 -2.51
C LEU A 49 0.03 -9.83 -2.87
N ILE A 50 -0.62 -8.81 -2.29
CA ILE A 50 -0.22 -7.41 -2.47
C ILE A 50 1.19 -7.17 -1.93
N SER A 51 1.51 -7.70 -0.75
CA SER A 51 2.86 -7.61 -0.16
C SER A 51 3.93 -8.25 -1.05
N LEU A 52 3.63 -9.42 -1.64
CA LEU A 52 4.53 -10.08 -2.60
C LEU A 52 4.70 -9.25 -3.87
N ILE A 53 3.61 -8.70 -4.42
CA ILE A 53 3.68 -7.84 -5.61
C ILE A 53 4.56 -6.61 -5.34
N TRP A 54 4.35 -5.94 -4.20
CA TRP A 54 5.18 -4.81 -3.78
C TRP A 54 6.65 -5.18 -3.67
N LEU A 55 6.95 -6.29 -2.98
CA LEU A 55 8.31 -6.80 -2.81
C LEU A 55 8.96 -7.08 -4.18
N ILE A 56 8.29 -7.87 -5.03
CA ILE A 56 8.79 -8.27 -6.35
C ILE A 56 9.07 -7.04 -7.21
N ILE A 57 8.13 -6.10 -7.32
CA ILE A 57 8.31 -4.91 -8.16
C ILE A 57 9.50 -4.07 -7.71
N VAL A 58 9.63 -3.84 -6.41
CA VAL A 58 10.72 -3.02 -5.85
C VAL A 58 12.09 -3.69 -6.01
N VAL A 59 12.15 -5.00 -5.85
CA VAL A 59 13.36 -5.80 -6.08
C VAL A 59 13.72 -5.82 -7.57
N MET A 60 12.76 -6.09 -8.45
CA MET A 60 12.96 -6.11 -9.91
C MET A 60 13.42 -4.75 -10.46
N LYS A 61 12.85 -3.65 -9.95
CA LYS A 61 13.27 -2.29 -10.31
C LYS A 61 14.55 -1.84 -9.58
N ASN A 62 15.11 -2.70 -8.71
CA ASN A 62 16.36 -2.47 -7.99
C ASN A 62 16.38 -1.10 -7.28
N CYS A 63 15.26 -0.75 -6.66
CA CYS A 63 15.06 0.55 -6.04
C CYS A 63 15.99 0.73 -4.84
N GLN A 64 16.90 1.70 -4.89
CA GLN A 64 17.93 1.89 -3.86
C GLN A 64 17.37 2.25 -2.46
N HIS A 65 16.14 2.75 -2.38
CA HIS A 65 15.47 3.16 -1.15
C HIS A 65 14.11 2.48 -0.96
N PRO A 66 14.07 1.14 -0.83
CA PRO A 66 12.83 0.37 -0.84
C PRO A 66 11.91 0.72 0.32
N VAL A 67 12.48 0.96 1.51
CA VAL A 67 11.73 1.32 2.73
C VAL A 67 10.96 2.61 2.54
N GLN A 68 11.61 3.66 2.03
CA GLN A 68 10.93 4.94 1.80
C GLN A 68 9.83 4.78 0.76
N ILE A 69 10.12 4.12 -0.36
CA ILE A 69 9.13 3.91 -1.43
C ILE A 69 7.91 3.14 -0.90
N LEU A 70 8.11 2.06 -0.15
CA LEU A 70 7.00 1.22 0.32
C LEU A 70 6.23 1.82 1.49
N VAL A 71 6.87 2.59 2.38
CA VAL A 71 6.15 3.40 3.38
C VAL A 71 5.23 4.40 2.70
N PHE A 72 5.74 5.15 1.71
CA PHE A 72 4.91 6.11 0.98
C PHE A 72 3.85 5.43 0.12
N ALA A 73 4.09 4.21 -0.39
CA ALA A 73 3.06 3.42 -1.07
C ALA A 73 1.93 3.01 -0.10
N GLY A 74 2.28 2.62 1.13
CA GLY A 74 1.32 2.37 2.22
C GLY A 74 0.47 3.60 2.55
N ILE A 75 1.11 4.77 2.67
CA ILE A 75 0.41 6.05 2.88
C ILE A 75 -0.51 6.35 1.69
N SER A 76 -0.02 6.19 0.46
CA SER A 76 -0.80 6.41 -0.76
C SER A 76 -2.04 5.51 -0.79
N TYR A 77 -1.90 4.23 -0.45
CA TYR A 77 -3.03 3.32 -0.32
C TYR A 77 -4.03 3.80 0.75
N ALA A 78 -3.56 4.22 1.93
CA ALA A 78 -4.44 4.70 3.00
C ALA A 78 -5.26 5.92 2.55
N VAL A 79 -4.64 6.86 1.81
CA VAL A 79 -5.32 8.01 1.22
C VAL A 79 -6.35 7.55 0.19
N PHE A 80 -5.96 6.69 -0.75
CA PHE A 80 -6.88 6.20 -1.77
C PHE A 80 -8.05 5.43 -1.20
N ALA A 81 -7.82 4.56 -0.21
CA ALA A 81 -8.87 3.79 0.46
C ALA A 81 -9.84 4.72 1.22
N THR A 82 -9.33 5.80 1.81
CA THR A 82 -10.16 6.81 2.48
C THR A 82 -11.02 7.56 1.47
N ILE A 83 -10.44 8.02 0.35
CA ILE A 83 -11.18 8.68 -0.74
C ILE A 83 -12.24 7.73 -1.32
N LEU A 84 -11.85 6.49 -1.62
CA LEU A 84 -12.72 5.46 -2.15
C LEU A 84 -13.92 5.20 -1.21
N SER A 85 -13.67 5.10 0.09
CA SER A 85 -14.71 4.96 1.11
C SER A 85 -15.62 6.19 1.18
N ALA A 86 -15.06 7.39 1.11
CA ALA A 86 -15.83 8.64 1.16
C ALA A 86 -16.77 8.78 -0.05
N ILE A 87 -16.39 8.23 -1.20
CA ILE A 87 -17.22 8.24 -2.42
C ILE A 87 -18.24 7.09 -2.39
N LEU A 88 -17.81 5.86 -2.08
CA LEU A 88 -18.69 4.69 -2.17
C LEU A 88 -19.68 4.58 -1.02
N SER A 89 -19.33 5.01 0.20
CA SER A 89 -20.23 4.84 1.34
C SER A 89 -21.54 5.63 1.23
N PRO A 90 -21.57 6.90 0.80
CA PRO A 90 -22.84 7.61 0.59
C PRO A 90 -23.68 6.97 -0.53
N ILE A 91 -23.04 6.46 -1.58
CA ILE A 91 -23.72 5.82 -2.72
C ILE A 91 -24.37 4.51 -2.29
N LEU A 92 -23.65 3.68 -1.53
CA LEU A 92 -24.10 2.34 -1.16
C LEU A 92 -24.98 2.31 0.09
N HIS A 93 -24.75 3.22 1.04
CA HIS A 93 -25.36 3.18 2.38
C HIS A 93 -26.15 4.43 2.73
N GLY A 94 -26.21 5.45 1.85
CA GLY A 94 -26.96 6.69 2.07
C GLY A 94 -26.34 7.64 3.09
N GLN A 95 -25.18 7.32 3.66
CA GLN A 95 -24.49 8.12 4.66
C GLN A 95 -22.97 8.00 4.50
N LEU A 96 -22.25 9.07 4.84
CA LEU A 96 -20.79 9.07 4.81
C LEU A 96 -20.26 8.16 5.93
N GLN A 97 -19.42 7.19 5.55
CA GLN A 97 -18.77 6.25 6.46
C GLN A 97 -17.29 6.06 6.09
N GLY A 98 -16.54 5.52 7.04
CA GLY A 98 -15.13 5.16 6.87
C GLY A 98 -14.18 6.11 7.59
N PRO A 99 -12.86 6.03 7.30
CA PRO A 99 -11.85 6.73 8.09
C PRO A 99 -12.03 8.25 8.14
N ILE A 100 -12.68 8.84 7.13
CA ILE A 100 -12.90 10.29 7.06
C ILE A 100 -13.86 10.81 8.14
N THR A 101 -14.73 9.98 8.70
CA THR A 101 -15.69 10.39 9.73
C THR A 101 -15.14 10.32 11.15
N ASN A 102 -13.96 9.71 11.34
CA ASN A 102 -13.31 9.56 12.63
C ASN A 102 -11.80 9.81 12.53
N PRO A 103 -11.28 10.91 13.11
CA PRO A 103 -9.85 11.24 13.06
C PRO A 103 -8.93 10.11 13.55
N LEU A 104 -9.34 9.36 14.57
CA LEU A 104 -8.57 8.23 15.08
C LEU A 104 -8.53 7.07 14.07
N ALA A 105 -9.63 6.83 13.35
CA ALA A 105 -9.66 5.83 12.28
C ALA A 105 -8.76 6.24 11.10
N LEU A 106 -8.73 7.54 10.75
CA LEU A 106 -7.85 8.09 9.73
C LEU A 106 -6.37 7.93 10.10
N ILE A 107 -6.01 8.29 11.34
CA ILE A 107 -4.63 8.12 11.82
C ILE A 107 -4.26 6.63 11.84
N SER A 108 -5.17 5.78 12.33
CA SER A 108 -4.97 4.33 12.39
C SER A 108 -4.69 3.72 11.01
N ILE A 109 -5.52 4.02 9.99
CA ILE A 109 -5.29 3.48 8.64
C ILE A 109 -3.95 3.95 8.05
N ILE A 110 -3.55 5.21 8.27
CA ILE A 110 -2.26 5.73 7.79
C ILE A 110 -1.10 5.02 8.50
N VAL A 111 -1.15 4.92 9.83
CA VAL A 111 -0.09 4.31 10.64
C VAL A 111 0.05 2.83 10.32
N THR A 112 -1.05 2.06 10.31
CA THR A 112 -1.02 0.63 10.02
C THR A 112 -0.42 0.36 8.65
N ASN A 113 -0.81 1.10 7.61
CA ASN A 113 -0.28 0.89 6.27
C ASN A 113 1.16 1.39 6.11
N SER A 114 1.56 2.43 6.85
CA SER A 114 2.95 2.88 6.91
C SER A 114 3.85 1.82 7.55
N ILE A 115 3.41 1.21 8.65
CA ILE A 115 4.11 0.09 9.32
C ILE A 115 4.22 -1.09 8.36
N TRP A 116 3.15 -1.43 7.64
CA TRP A 116 3.17 -2.52 6.68
C TRP A 116 4.16 -2.27 5.54
N GLY A 117 4.13 -1.06 4.96
CA GLY A 117 5.11 -0.63 3.96
C GLY A 117 6.55 -0.68 4.47
N LEU A 118 6.78 -0.30 5.73
CA LEU A 118 8.08 -0.41 6.39
C LEU A 118 8.53 -1.86 6.47
N LEU A 119 7.69 -2.77 6.94
CA LEU A 119 8.02 -4.19 7.08
C LEU A 119 8.42 -4.80 5.73
N ILE A 120 7.61 -4.59 4.68
CA ILE A 120 7.93 -5.12 3.34
C ILE A 120 9.17 -4.45 2.77
N GLY A 121 9.36 -3.15 3.00
CA GLY A 121 10.56 -2.42 2.60
C GLY A 121 11.84 -2.93 3.27
N VAL A 122 11.75 -3.33 4.54
CA VAL A 122 12.86 -3.97 5.25
C VAL A 122 13.16 -5.34 4.65
N LEU A 123 12.12 -6.14 4.38
CA LEU A 123 12.27 -7.44 3.72
C LEU A 123 12.86 -7.34 2.31
N ALA A 124 12.68 -6.21 1.61
CA ALA A 124 13.25 -6.01 0.28
C ALA A 124 14.77 -5.72 0.29
N MET A 125 15.31 -5.19 1.39
CA MET A 125 16.70 -4.71 1.44
C MET A 125 17.76 -5.77 1.08
N PRO A 126 17.69 -7.03 1.56
CA PRO A 126 18.68 -8.05 1.22
C PRO A 126 18.76 -8.40 -0.27
N PHE A 127 17.69 -8.11 -1.03
CA PHE A 127 17.56 -8.49 -2.44
C PHE A 127 17.96 -7.37 -3.41
N ILE A 128 18.18 -6.16 -2.92
CA ILE A 128 18.55 -4.99 -3.75
C ILE A 128 20.06 -4.93 -3.89
N LYS A 129 20.54 -4.86 -5.14
CA LYS A 129 21.99 -4.73 -5.39
C LYS A 129 22.40 -3.32 -5.00
N LYS A 130 23.31 -3.22 -4.02
CA LYS A 130 23.99 -1.96 -3.72
C LYS A 130 24.84 -1.59 -4.93
N LYS A 131 24.70 -0.36 -5.42
CA LYS A 131 25.60 0.17 -6.46
C LYS A 131 26.97 0.35 -5.80
N THR A 132 27.85 -0.62 -5.93
CA THR A 132 29.21 -0.55 -5.39
C THR A 132 29.96 0.56 -6.12
N LEU A 133 30.54 1.50 -5.38
CA LEU A 133 31.40 2.57 -5.89
C LEU A 133 32.75 1.98 -6.34
N THR A 134 32.75 1.10 -7.34
CA THR A 134 33.97 0.46 -7.87
C THR A 134 34.18 0.80 -9.35
N GLU A 135 33.69 1.97 -9.78
CA GLU A 135 33.93 2.54 -11.12
C GLU A 135 34.21 4.06 -11.06
N MET A 136 35.00 4.49 -10.09
CA MET A 136 35.67 5.81 -10.09
C MET A 136 37.11 5.64 -9.62
#